data_AF-A0A8C6DCL5-F1
#
_entry.id   AF-A0A8C6DCL5-F1
#
_cell.length_a   1.000
_cell.length_b   1.000
_cell.length_c   1.000
_cell.angle_alpha   90.00
_cell.angle_beta   90.00
_cell.angle_gamma   90.00
#
_symmetry.space_group_name_H-M   'P 1'
#
loop_
_entity.id
_entity.type
_entity.pdbx_description
1 polymer ?
#
loop_
_entity_poly.entity_id
_entity_poly.type
_entity_poly.pdbx_seq_one_letter_code
_entity_poly.pdbx_strand_id
1 'polypeptide(L)'
;LANYDINVNDNDNSGGSGQQSVSVNNEHGVANVDNNNGWGSWNSLWDYGSGFAVIRPFKKKSCIVHKMNKEVMPSIQALDMLAKKNKLQGRGPEGPPPKSLIYSVKPDKVNNLDQFGKSIVTMCKGIPTYMAEEIQGANPILYPEKCFKVDILWILNISLCEEAMEN
;
A
#
# COMPACT_ATOMS: atom_id res chain seq x y z
N LEU A 1 -5.93 12.46 -15.61
CA LEU A 1 -5.37 11.18 -15.13
C LEU A 1 -4.01 10.94 -15.79
N ALA A 2 -2.97 10.61 -15.01
CA ALA A 2 -1.65 10.28 -15.55
C ALA A 2 -1.22 8.88 -15.09
N ASN A 3 -0.60 8.09 -15.99
CA ASN A 3 -0.22 6.70 -15.75
C ASN A 3 1.28 6.50 -16.04
N TYR A 4 1.95 5.70 -15.21
CA TYR A 4 3.39 5.46 -15.23
C TYR A 4 3.69 3.98 -14.93
N ASP A 5 4.53 3.35 -15.74
CA ASP A 5 5.03 1.99 -15.46
C ASP A 5 6.41 2.05 -14.82
N ILE A 6 6.62 1.28 -13.75
CA ILE A 6 7.84 1.28 -12.93
C ILE A 6 8.26 -0.16 -12.66
N ASN A 7 9.45 -0.51 -13.12
CA ASN A 7 10.01 -1.82 -12.81
C ASN A 7 10.67 -1.79 -11.43
N VAL A 8 10.19 -2.64 -10.52
CA VAL A 8 10.70 -2.79 -9.15
C VAL A 8 11.37 -4.15 -9.11
N ASN A 9 12.71 -4.19 -9.23
CA ASN A 9 13.51 -5.43 -9.22
C ASN A 9 14.25 -5.57 -7.88
N ASP A 10 13.99 -6.64 -7.14
CA ASP A 10 14.75 -6.96 -5.93
C ASP A 10 15.84 -7.96 -6.31
N ASN A 11 17.09 -7.68 -5.94
CA ASN A 11 18.20 -8.62 -6.13
C ASN A 11 18.23 -9.73 -5.05
N ASP A 12 17.27 -9.72 -4.13
CA ASP A 12 17.20 -10.67 -3.00
C ASP A 12 16.09 -11.69 -3.19
N ASN A 13 16.39 -12.95 -2.85
CA ASN A 13 15.50 -14.12 -2.90
C ASN A 13 14.22 -14.04 -2.02
N SER A 14 13.85 -12.85 -1.52
CA SER A 14 12.52 -12.58 -0.95
C SER A 14 11.55 -12.28 -2.10
N GLY A 15 10.74 -13.25 -2.49
CA GLY A 15 9.85 -13.18 -3.67
C GLY A 15 8.84 -12.02 -3.66
N GLY A 16 9.29 -10.82 -4.01
CA GLY A 16 8.53 -9.57 -3.85
C GLY A 16 8.59 -8.59 -5.02
N SER A 17 9.48 -8.74 -6.00
CA SER A 17 9.61 -7.77 -7.09
C SER A 17 8.76 -8.11 -8.31
N GLY A 18 7.63 -7.41 -8.44
CA GLY A 18 6.81 -7.39 -9.65
C GLY A 18 6.93 -6.06 -10.39
N GLN A 19 6.51 -6.04 -11.65
CA GLN A 19 6.33 -4.78 -12.36
C GLN A 19 5.20 -4.00 -11.67
N GLN A 20 5.50 -2.78 -11.24
CA GLN A 20 4.51 -1.88 -10.66
C GLN A 20 4.02 -0.88 -11.70
N SER A 21 2.73 -0.52 -11.65
CA SER A 21 2.21 0.62 -12.40
C SER A 21 1.52 1.59 -11.45
N VAL A 22 1.73 2.87 -11.68
CA VAL A 22 1.25 3.97 -10.85
C VAL A 22 0.35 4.86 -11.68
N SER A 23 -0.85 5.10 -11.19
CA SER A 23 -1.75 6.11 -11.73
C SER A 23 -1.96 7.20 -10.71
N VAL A 24 -1.83 8.46 -11.13
CA VAL A 24 -2.14 9.62 -10.29
C VAL A 24 -3.23 10.46 -10.94
N ASN A 25 -4.30 10.67 -10.19
CA ASN A 25 -5.39 11.57 -10.52
C ASN A 25 -5.37 12.79 -9.58
N ASN A 26 -4.61 13.82 -9.97
CA ASN A 26 -4.55 15.08 -9.21
C ASN A 26 -5.91 15.78 -9.10
N GLU A 27 -6.78 15.66 -10.12
CA GLU A 27 -8.10 16.32 -10.13
C GLU A 27 -9.04 15.72 -9.08
N HIS A 28 -8.95 14.41 -8.85
CA HIS A 28 -9.78 13.71 -7.86
C HIS A 28 -9.05 13.41 -6.55
N GLY A 29 -7.76 13.73 -6.43
CA GLY A 29 -6.99 13.46 -5.22
C GLY A 29 -6.83 11.95 -4.96
N VAL A 30 -6.64 11.15 -6.01
CA VAL A 30 -6.53 9.68 -5.90
C VAL A 30 -5.26 9.20 -6.58
N ALA A 31 -4.56 8.27 -5.94
CA ALA A 31 -3.47 7.53 -6.56
C ALA A 31 -3.72 6.02 -6.48
N ASN A 32 -3.22 5.28 -7.45
CA ASN A 32 -3.34 3.82 -7.53
C ASN A 32 -1.97 3.23 -7.86
N VAL A 33 -1.63 2.12 -7.20
CA VAL A 33 -0.42 1.34 -7.44
C VAL A 33 -0.83 -0.12 -7.64
N ASP A 34 -0.59 -0.64 -8.83
CA ASP A 34 -0.74 -2.06 -9.14
C ASP A 34 0.63 -2.72 -9.07
N ASN A 35 0.73 -3.88 -8.43
CA ASN A 35 1.92 -4.71 -8.44
C ASN A 35 1.59 -6.07 -9.07
N ASN A 36 2.20 -6.33 -10.23
CA ASN A 36 2.01 -7.55 -10.98
C ASN A 36 3.18 -8.50 -10.70
N ASN A 37 3.00 -9.37 -9.70
CA ASN A 37 4.00 -10.36 -9.26
C ASN A 37 3.39 -11.77 -9.14
N GLY A 38 2.64 -12.20 -10.16
CA GLY A 38 1.97 -13.51 -10.17
C GLY A 38 1.08 -13.73 -8.93
N TRP A 39 1.38 -14.76 -8.13
CA TRP A 39 0.65 -15.09 -6.90
C TRP A 39 0.81 -14.05 -5.78
N GLY A 40 1.85 -13.20 -5.86
CA GLY A 40 2.10 -12.09 -4.94
C GLY A 40 1.49 -10.76 -5.40
N SER A 41 0.62 -10.77 -6.43
CA SER A 41 0.03 -9.55 -6.96
C SER A 41 -0.92 -8.88 -5.96
N TRP A 42 -0.89 -7.56 -5.94
CA TRP A 42 -1.71 -6.71 -5.09
C TRP A 42 -1.97 -5.38 -5.78
N ASN A 43 -3.02 -4.70 -5.36
CA ASN A 43 -3.30 -3.32 -5.75
C ASN A 43 -3.44 -2.47 -4.48
N SER A 44 -2.99 -1.22 -4.53
CA SER A 44 -3.25 -0.21 -3.51
C SER A 44 -3.87 1.04 -4.12
N LEU A 45 -4.87 1.60 -3.44
CA LEU A 45 -5.50 2.87 -3.80
C LEU A 45 -5.42 3.82 -2.60
N TRP A 46 -4.97 5.05 -2.85
CA TRP A 46 -4.82 6.10 -1.85
C TRP A 46 -5.79 7.24 -2.19
N ASP A 47 -6.77 7.45 -1.31
CA ASP A 47 -7.78 8.50 -1.45
C ASP A 47 -7.43 9.65 -0.50
N TYR A 48 -6.75 10.67 -1.05
CA TYR A 48 -6.27 11.81 -0.27
C TYR A 48 -7.39 12.70 0.25
N GLY A 49 -8.58 12.64 -0.35
CA GLY A 49 -9.77 13.39 0.08
C GLY A 49 -10.34 12.83 1.38
N SER A 50 -10.45 11.51 1.48
CA SER A 50 -10.88 10.83 2.72
C SER A 50 -9.74 10.68 3.75
N GLY A 51 -8.49 10.66 3.29
CA GLY A 51 -7.32 10.38 4.14
C GLY A 51 -7.12 8.89 4.44
N PHE A 52 -7.76 8.01 3.69
CA PHE A 52 -7.61 6.57 3.79
C PHE A 52 -6.91 5.99 2.56
N ALA A 53 -6.19 4.90 2.79
CA ALA A 53 -5.64 4.05 1.75
C ALA A 53 -6.16 2.64 1.92
N VAL A 54 -6.16 1.87 0.84
CA VAL A 54 -6.53 0.47 0.83
C VAL A 54 -5.47 -0.34 0.10
N ILE A 55 -5.21 -1.55 0.59
CA ILE A 55 -4.37 -2.54 -0.05
C ILE A 55 -5.22 -3.80 -0.24
N ARG A 56 -5.21 -4.35 -1.44
CA ARG A 56 -5.93 -5.57 -1.80
C ARG A 56 -4.92 -6.65 -2.24
N PRO A 57 -4.50 -7.54 -1.33
CA PRO A 57 -3.74 -8.73 -1.69
C PRO A 57 -4.65 -9.71 -2.43
N PHE A 58 -4.37 -10.02 -3.70
CA PHE A 58 -5.28 -10.86 -4.49
C PHE A 58 -5.37 -12.29 -3.95
N LYS A 59 -4.27 -12.83 -3.41
CA LYS A 59 -4.24 -14.15 -2.76
C LYS A 59 -5.15 -14.25 -1.53
N LYS A 60 -5.24 -13.19 -0.73
CA LYS A 60 -6.10 -13.15 0.48
C LYS A 60 -7.57 -12.86 0.15
N LYS A 61 -7.88 -12.38 -1.05
CA LYS A 61 -9.24 -12.02 -1.50
C LYS A 61 -9.96 -11.06 -0.53
N SER A 62 -9.20 -10.14 0.06
CA SER A 62 -9.68 -9.14 1.01
C SER A 62 -9.15 -7.75 0.68
N CYS A 63 -9.86 -6.72 1.12
CA CYS A 63 -9.39 -5.35 1.17
C CYS A 63 -8.95 -5.00 2.59
N ILE A 64 -7.79 -4.38 2.74
CA ILE A 64 -7.28 -3.90 4.02
C ILE A 64 -7.19 -2.39 3.93
N VAL A 65 -8.10 -1.70 4.62
CA VAL A 65 -8.17 -0.23 4.67
C VAL A 65 -7.37 0.25 5.88
N HIS A 66 -6.63 1.34 5.73
CA HIS A 66 -5.94 1.99 6.83
C HIS A 66 -5.95 3.51 6.66
N LYS A 67 -5.82 4.23 7.77
CA LYS A 67 -5.63 5.68 7.74
C LYS A 67 -4.24 5.99 7.18
N MET A 68 -4.14 7.00 6.33
CA MET A 68 -2.85 7.43 5.78
C MET A 68 -2.06 8.23 6.82
N ASN A 69 -0.81 7.82 7.07
CA ASN A 69 0.12 8.63 7.85
C ASN A 69 0.74 9.72 6.96
N LYS A 70 0.29 10.96 7.14
CA LYS A 70 0.70 12.12 6.33
C LYS A 70 2.16 12.55 6.54
N GLU A 71 2.81 12.10 7.61
CA GLU A 71 4.22 12.39 7.90
C GLU A 71 5.16 11.43 7.17
N VAL A 72 4.65 10.24 6.85
CA VAL A 72 5.42 9.15 6.24
C VAL A 72 5.07 9.00 4.76
N MET A 73 3.79 8.91 4.43
CA MET A 73 3.31 8.75 3.05
C MET A 73 3.45 10.05 2.24
N PRO A 74 3.84 9.97 0.95
CA PRO A 74 4.04 11.16 0.14
C PRO A 74 2.71 11.86 -0.18
N SER A 75 2.75 13.19 -0.32
CA SER A 75 1.63 13.93 -0.90
C SER A 75 1.38 13.49 -2.34
N ILE A 76 0.15 13.68 -2.84
CA ILE A 76 -0.18 13.30 -4.22
C ILE A 76 0.71 14.01 -5.25
N GLN A 77 1.07 15.27 -4.99
CA GLN A 77 1.96 16.07 -5.83
C GLN A 77 3.40 15.52 -5.82
N ALA A 78 3.88 15.08 -4.65
CA ALA A 78 5.19 14.45 -4.54
C ALA A 78 5.20 13.09 -5.26
N LEU A 79 4.13 12.29 -5.12
CA LEU A 79 3.99 11.02 -5.83
C LEU A 79 3.96 11.22 -7.35
N ASP A 80 3.16 12.16 -7.85
CA ASP A 80 3.11 12.52 -9.28
C ASP A 80 4.48 12.96 -9.80
N MET A 81 5.19 13.81 -9.05
CA MET A 81 6.53 14.25 -9.42
C MET A 81 7.55 13.10 -9.44
N LEU A 82 7.48 12.19 -8.47
CA LEU A 82 8.35 11.01 -8.40
C LEU A 82 8.10 10.08 -9.59
N ALA A 83 6.83 9.83 -9.91
CA ALA A 83 6.43 9.00 -11.04
C ALA A 83 6.84 9.62 -12.39
N LYS A 84 6.57 10.91 -12.61
CA LYS A 84 6.96 11.64 -13.83
C LYS A 84 8.46 11.62 -14.12
N LYS A 85 9.28 11.76 -13.08
CA LYS A 85 10.74 11.87 -13.27
C LYS A 85 11.41 10.52 -13.52
N ASN A 86 10.66 9.41 -13.56
CA ASN A 86 11.19 8.04 -13.49
C ASN A 86 12.25 7.87 -12.37
N LYS A 87 12.25 8.75 -11.35
CA LYS A 87 13.17 8.68 -10.22
C LYS A 87 12.90 7.45 -9.35
N LEU A 88 11.76 6.81 -9.55
CA LEU A 88 11.41 5.53 -8.95
C LEU A 88 12.17 4.38 -9.64
N GLN A 89 12.41 4.46 -10.96
CA GLN A 89 13.19 3.46 -11.70
C GLN A 89 14.71 3.60 -11.51
N GLY A 90 15.20 4.81 -11.15
CA GLY A 90 16.62 5.11 -11.02
C GLY A 90 17.14 5.24 -9.58
N ARG A 91 16.31 4.99 -8.56
CA ARG A 91 16.77 5.09 -7.16
C ARG A 91 17.54 3.87 -6.70
N GLY A 92 17.29 2.70 -7.28
CA GLY A 92 17.99 1.47 -6.93
C GLY A 92 18.15 1.29 -5.41
N PRO A 93 19.16 0.52 -4.98
CA PRO A 93 19.64 0.49 -3.61
C PRO A 93 20.32 1.79 -3.13
N GLU A 94 20.53 2.80 -4.00
CA GLU A 94 21.33 4.01 -3.71
C GLU A 94 20.51 5.20 -3.20
N GLY A 95 19.18 5.13 -3.30
CA GLY A 95 18.28 6.10 -2.69
C GLY A 95 18.28 6.01 -1.17
N PRO A 96 17.77 7.04 -0.46
CA PRO A 96 17.51 6.90 0.97
C PRO A 96 16.59 5.69 1.19
N PRO A 97 16.82 4.90 2.26
CA PRO A 97 16.05 3.69 2.51
C PRO A 97 14.55 4.01 2.58
N PRO A 98 13.69 3.12 2.09
CA PRO A 98 12.24 3.29 2.17
C PRO A 98 11.82 3.48 3.62
N LYS A 99 10.85 4.37 3.85
CA LYS A 99 10.20 4.45 5.16
C LYS A 99 9.35 3.19 5.35
N SER A 100 9.17 2.74 6.59
CA SER A 100 8.40 1.54 6.90
C SER A 100 7.22 1.86 7.79
N LEU A 101 6.05 1.32 7.47
CA LEU A 101 4.84 1.37 8.28
C LEU A 101 4.39 -0.06 8.60
N ILE A 102 3.96 -0.27 9.84
CA ILE A 102 3.46 -1.56 10.31
C ILE A 102 2.03 -1.34 10.80
N TYR A 103 1.12 -2.17 10.30
CA TYR A 103 -0.29 -2.12 10.65
C TYR A 103 -0.73 -3.46 11.26
N SER A 104 -1.54 -3.39 12.31
CA SER A 104 -2.30 -4.52 12.84
C SER A 104 -3.67 -4.56 12.15
N VAL A 105 -3.99 -5.67 11.49
CA VAL A 105 -5.28 -5.90 10.82
C VAL A 105 -6.24 -6.46 11.86
N LYS A 106 -7.33 -5.72 12.12
CA LYS A 106 -8.40 -6.16 13.01
C LYS A 106 -9.12 -7.38 12.42
N PRO A 107 -9.50 -8.36 13.25
CA PRO A 107 -10.23 -9.55 12.79
C PRO A 107 -11.65 -9.23 12.33
N ASP A 108 -12.23 -8.14 12.82
CA ASP A 108 -13.60 -7.74 12.50
C ASP A 108 -13.70 -7.11 11.10
N LYS A 109 -14.71 -7.54 10.35
CA LYS A 109 -15.05 -6.95 9.05
C LYS A 109 -15.61 -5.55 9.24
N VAL A 110 -15.26 -4.66 8.32
CA VAL A 110 -15.89 -3.35 8.25
C VAL A 110 -17.31 -3.50 7.72
N ASN A 111 -18.28 -3.04 8.50
CA ASN A 111 -19.70 -3.09 8.15
C ASN A 111 -20.14 -1.95 7.22
N ASN A 112 -19.48 -0.79 7.27
CA ASN A 112 -19.80 0.37 6.44
C ASN A 112 -18.56 0.86 5.70
N LEU A 113 -18.53 0.67 4.37
CA LEU A 113 -17.43 1.13 3.51
C LEU A 113 -17.53 2.63 3.17
N ASP A 114 -18.71 3.23 3.26
CA ASP A 114 -18.95 4.61 2.80
C ASP A 114 -18.11 5.65 3.57
N GLN A 115 -17.65 5.28 4.77
CA GLN A 115 -16.77 6.11 5.58
C GLN A 115 -15.35 6.30 5.00
N PHE A 116 -14.94 5.49 4.01
CA PHE A 116 -13.58 5.50 3.46
C PHE A 116 -13.45 6.23 2.11
N GLY A 117 -14.53 6.86 1.62
CA GLY A 117 -14.51 7.57 0.35
C GLY A 117 -14.89 6.69 -0.85
N LYS A 118 -15.40 7.36 -1.90
CA LYS A 118 -16.02 6.71 -3.06
C LYS A 118 -15.07 5.79 -3.81
N SER A 119 -13.81 6.18 -3.91
CA SER A 119 -12.78 5.41 -4.63
C SER A 119 -12.53 4.05 -3.98
N ILE A 120 -12.45 4.01 -2.65
CA ILE A 120 -12.26 2.78 -1.87
C ILE A 120 -13.53 1.92 -1.92
N VAL A 121 -14.72 2.54 -1.81
CA VAL A 121 -16.01 1.83 -1.96
C VAL A 121 -16.07 1.11 -3.33
N THR A 122 -15.70 1.79 -4.41
CA THR A 122 -15.67 1.20 -5.75
C THR A 122 -14.69 0.04 -5.83
N MET A 123 -13.48 0.18 -5.31
CA MET A 123 -12.44 -0.85 -5.36
C MET A 123 -12.80 -2.11 -4.55
N CYS A 124 -13.47 -1.95 -3.40
CA CYS A 124 -13.73 -3.02 -2.43
C CYS A 124 -15.17 -3.53 -2.43
N LYS A 125 -16.00 -3.09 -3.37
CA LYS A 125 -17.38 -3.54 -3.50
C LYS A 125 -17.47 -5.06 -3.65
N GLY A 126 -18.20 -5.70 -2.74
CA GLY A 126 -18.38 -7.16 -2.74
C GLY A 126 -17.17 -7.95 -2.24
N ILE A 127 -16.14 -7.29 -1.70
CA ILE A 127 -14.92 -7.92 -1.17
C ILE A 127 -14.89 -7.71 0.36
N PRO A 128 -14.63 -8.77 1.16
CA PRO A 128 -14.44 -8.62 2.60
C PRO A 128 -13.37 -7.56 2.90
N THR A 129 -13.76 -6.56 3.68
CA THR A 129 -12.88 -5.43 4.01
C THR A 129 -12.61 -5.41 5.50
N TYR A 130 -11.36 -5.18 5.87
CA TYR A 130 -10.88 -5.13 7.24
C TYR A 130 -10.14 -3.82 7.48
N MET A 131 -10.23 -3.31 8.70
CA MET A 131 -9.52 -2.10 9.11
C MET A 131 -8.15 -2.49 9.68
N ALA A 132 -7.13 -1.72 9.33
CA ALA A 132 -5.79 -1.83 9.85
C ALA A 132 -5.44 -0.56 10.64
N GLU A 133 -4.86 -0.74 11.83
CA GLU A 133 -4.38 0.35 12.67
C GLU A 133 -2.86 0.37 12.70
N GLU A 134 -2.29 1.56 12.53
CA GLU A 134 -0.85 1.75 12.52
C GLU A 134 -0.30 1.53 13.93
N ILE A 135 0.76 0.73 14.01
CA ILE A 135 1.46 0.50 15.27
C ILE A 135 2.58 1.53 15.38
N GLN A 136 2.33 2.59 16.17
CA GLN A 136 3.28 3.67 16.35
C GLN A 136 4.52 3.21 17.12
N GLY A 137 5.71 3.63 16.68
CA GLY A 137 6.98 3.25 17.31
C GLY A 137 7.33 1.76 17.15
N ALA A 138 6.62 1.03 16.29
CA ALA A 138 6.87 -0.36 16.01
C ALA A 138 8.29 -0.56 15.45
N ASN A 139 9.08 -1.42 16.11
CA ASN A 139 10.34 -1.88 15.55
C ASN A 139 10.06 -3.06 14.61
N PRO A 140 10.37 -2.98 13.30
CA PRO A 140 10.16 -4.07 12.35
C PRO A 140 10.78 -5.40 12.75
N ILE A 141 11.80 -5.38 13.61
CA ILE A 141 12.49 -6.56 14.15
C ILE A 141 11.62 -7.32 15.17
N LEU A 142 10.66 -6.66 15.83
CA LEU A 142 9.84 -7.23 16.90
C LEU A 142 8.49 -7.81 16.42
N TYR A 143 8.14 -7.63 15.14
CA TYR A 143 6.88 -8.16 14.58
C TYR A 143 7.17 -9.42 13.75
N PRO A 144 6.46 -10.54 14.01
CA PRO A 144 6.82 -11.85 13.49
C PRO A 144 6.65 -11.99 11.98
N GLU A 145 7.23 -13.07 11.44
CA GLU A 145 7.30 -13.51 10.04
C GLU A 145 5.95 -13.63 9.27
N LYS A 146 4.80 -13.35 9.89
CA LYS A 146 3.46 -13.60 9.31
C LYS A 146 2.78 -12.37 8.71
N CYS A 147 3.47 -11.24 8.58
CA CYS A 147 2.88 -10.05 7.95
C CYS A 147 2.90 -10.17 6.41
N PHE A 148 1.84 -9.70 5.76
CA PHE A 148 1.87 -9.46 4.32
C PHE A 148 2.62 -8.15 4.07
N LYS A 149 3.74 -8.23 3.36
CA LYS A 149 4.61 -7.09 3.08
C LYS A 149 4.40 -6.61 1.66
N VAL A 150 4.30 -5.30 1.49
CA VAL A 150 4.32 -4.64 0.18
C VAL A 150 5.39 -3.57 0.17
N ASP A 151 6.22 -3.58 -0.86
CA ASP A 151 7.11 -2.48 -1.21
C ASP A 151 6.40 -1.63 -2.24
N ILE A 152 6.17 -0.36 -1.92
CA ILE A 152 5.53 0.59 -2.82
C ILE A 152 6.62 1.51 -3.34
N LEU A 153 7.01 1.28 -4.61
CA LEU A 153 7.88 2.16 -5.39
C LEU A 153 9.25 2.45 -4.74
N TRP A 154 9.77 1.58 -3.87
CA TRP A 154 11.01 1.79 -3.11
C TRP A 154 11.02 3.02 -2.20
N ILE A 155 9.87 3.63 -1.95
CA ILE A 155 9.73 4.79 -1.06
C ILE A 155 9.05 4.43 0.26
N LEU A 156 8.25 3.36 0.25
CA LEU A 156 7.41 2.99 1.37
C LEU A 156 7.23 1.47 1.44
N ASN A 157 7.65 0.88 2.55
CA ASN A 157 7.31 -0.48 2.91
C ASN A 157 6.10 -0.47 3.84
N ILE A 158 5.09 -1.28 3.52
CA ILE A 158 3.93 -1.49 4.40
C ILE A 158 3.88 -2.97 4.79
N SER A 159 3.80 -3.23 6.10
CA SER A 159 3.57 -4.56 6.66
C SER A 159 2.17 -4.64 7.26
N LEU A 160 1.33 -5.51 6.73
CA LEU A 160 -0.01 -5.80 7.23
C LEU A 160 0.04 -7.10 8.04
N CYS A 161 0.06 -6.98 9.36
CA CYS A 161 0.16 -8.10 10.29
C CYS A 161 -1.24 -8.45 10.80
N GLU A 162 -1.61 -9.73 10.78
CA GLU A 162 -2.84 -10.17 11.42
C GLU A 162 -2.70 -10.03 12.93
N GLU A 163 -3.71 -9.48 13.58
CA GLU A 163 -3.79 -9.49 15.03
C GLU A 163 -3.83 -10.95 15.50
N ALA A 164 -2.96 -11.31 16.46
CA ALA A 164 -3.00 -12.64 17.04
C ALA A 164 -4.35 -12.79 17.73
N MET A 165 -5.21 -13.69 17.24
CA MET A 165 -6.41 -14.06 17.99
C MET A 165 -5.93 -14.74 19.27
N GLU A 166 -6.03 -14.05 20.40
CA GLU A 166 -5.92 -14.69 21.71
C GLU A 166 -7.11 -15.65 21.82
N ASN A 167 -6.82 -16.95 21.78
CA ASN A 167 -7.78 -18.02 22.06
C ASN A 167 -7.86 -18.26 23.57
#